data_AF-A0AAD3MPD5-F1
#
_entry.id   AF-A0AAD3MPD5-F1
#
_cell.length_a   1.000
_cell.length_b   1.000
_cell.length_c   1.000
_cell.angle_alpha   90.00
_cell.angle_beta   90.00
_cell.angle_gamma   90.00
#
_symmetry.space_group_name_H-M   'P 1'
#
loop_
_entity.id
_entity.type
_entity.pdbx_description
1 polymer ?
#
loop_
_entity_poly.entity_id
_entity_poly.type
_entity_poly.pdbx_seq_one_letter_code
_entity_poly.pdbx_strand_id
1 'polypeptide(L)'
;MIYDCLSQPAAVRSPGEGYGEAVQHLLKLLPSHQNRFHIKNPRFPGNLQMSNRQLDEAGENDVNNFFQLTVEMFDYLECELNLFLGVFSSLDMSRSVSVTAAGQCRLAPLIQVILDSSHLYDYTVKLLFKLHSCLPADTLQGHRDRFQEQFKKLKSLFYRSSNLQYFKRLIQIPQLPENPPNFLRASALSEHISPVVVIPAESSSPESEHMAETDDLVDTDVPSLPAALETKFDDLFGTSAAIDPFNFNSQNGMRKDDKDRLIEQLTREIQALKEELESFRLESGRLCQVLRGRVSELEAELAEQSHLRLQAVGESEFLKAELDDLRRVREDTEKEQRSLTEIERGREQSLENQLVAARWSVCKGASGGQRSSRTRWLR
;
A
#
# COMPACT_ATOMS: atom_id res chain seq x y z
N MET A 1 -1.85 28.18 -6.13
CA MET A 1 -0.49 27.64 -6.32
C MET A 1 -0.31 26.93 -7.66
N ILE A 2 -0.90 25.75 -7.91
CA ILE A 2 -0.70 25.03 -9.21
C ILE A 2 -1.20 25.87 -10.42
N TYR A 3 -2.35 26.55 -10.28
CA TYR A 3 -2.87 27.47 -11.30
C TYR A 3 -1.98 28.70 -11.54
N ASP A 4 -1.18 29.13 -10.57
CA ASP A 4 -0.29 30.29 -10.71
C ASP A 4 0.98 29.91 -11.49
N CYS A 5 1.52 28.71 -11.24
CA CYS A 5 2.66 28.19 -11.98
C CYS A 5 2.32 27.92 -13.47
N LEU A 6 1.04 27.61 -13.77
CA LEU A 6 0.51 27.50 -15.13
C LEU A 6 0.12 28.85 -15.75
N SER A 7 0.00 29.91 -14.96
CA SER A 7 -0.37 31.26 -15.44
C SER A 7 0.84 32.13 -15.80
N GLN A 8 2.08 31.66 -15.62
CA GLN A 8 3.26 32.41 -16.03
C GLN A 8 3.38 32.48 -17.57
N PRO A 9 3.34 33.67 -18.19
CA PRO A 9 3.30 33.81 -19.66
C PRO A 9 4.59 33.37 -20.37
N ALA A 10 5.66 33.07 -19.63
CA ALA A 10 6.92 32.55 -20.18
C ALA A 10 6.82 31.11 -20.70
N ALA A 11 5.90 30.28 -20.17
CA ALA A 11 5.82 28.85 -20.50
C ALA A 11 5.21 28.56 -21.89
N VAL A 12 4.54 29.53 -22.51
CA VAL A 12 3.76 29.34 -23.75
C VAL A 12 4.59 29.59 -25.02
N ARG A 13 5.83 30.09 -24.90
CA ARG A 13 6.59 30.64 -26.05
C ARG A 13 7.88 29.88 -26.41
N SER A 14 7.81 28.56 -26.46
CA SER A 14 8.85 27.72 -27.06
C SER A 14 8.23 26.53 -27.80
N PRO A 15 8.20 26.53 -29.15
CA PRO A 15 7.73 25.39 -29.95
C PRO A 15 8.79 24.29 -29.98
N GLY A 16 8.98 23.61 -28.84
CA GLY A 16 9.81 22.42 -28.71
C GLY A 16 8.98 21.16 -28.86
N GLU A 17 9.35 20.31 -29.82
CA GLU A 17 8.71 19.03 -30.09
C GLU A 17 8.61 18.17 -28.81
N GLY A 18 7.41 17.63 -28.53
CA GLY A 18 7.15 16.78 -27.36
C GLY A 18 6.58 17.47 -26.10
N TYR A 19 6.54 18.81 -26.00
CA TYR A 19 5.80 19.46 -24.89
C TYR A 19 4.29 19.25 -25.00
N GLY A 20 3.74 19.34 -26.22
CA GLY A 20 2.30 19.26 -26.47
C GLY A 20 1.69 17.93 -26.03
N GLU A 21 2.31 16.79 -26.34
CA GLU A 21 1.74 15.47 -26.04
C GLU A 21 1.75 15.12 -24.55
N ALA A 22 2.84 15.43 -23.83
CA ALA A 22 2.92 15.20 -22.39
C ALA A 22 1.87 16.04 -21.64
N VAL A 23 1.77 17.33 -21.98
CA VAL A 23 0.77 18.24 -21.38
C VAL A 23 -0.65 17.88 -21.80
N GLN A 24 -0.89 17.41 -23.05
CA GLN A 24 -2.22 16.96 -23.49
C GLN A 24 -2.68 15.63 -22.86
N HIS A 25 -1.78 14.65 -22.65
CA HIS A 25 -2.13 13.44 -21.89
C HIS A 25 -2.56 13.80 -20.48
N LEU A 26 -1.80 14.70 -19.85
CA LEU A 26 -1.98 15.10 -18.47
C LEU A 26 -3.26 15.95 -18.28
N LEU A 27 -3.55 16.88 -19.21
CA LEU A 27 -4.81 17.62 -19.31
C LEU A 27 -6.03 16.75 -19.66
N LYS A 28 -5.85 15.57 -20.29
CA LYS A 28 -6.94 14.62 -20.56
C LYS A 28 -7.21 13.66 -19.40
N LEU A 29 -6.17 13.25 -18.67
CA LEU A 29 -6.28 12.24 -17.61
C LEU A 29 -6.81 12.83 -16.28
N LEU A 30 -6.28 13.98 -15.84
CA LEU A 30 -6.73 14.62 -14.59
C LEU A 30 -8.26 14.87 -14.57
N PRO A 31 -8.88 15.53 -15.57
CA PRO A 31 -10.30 15.88 -15.47
C PRO A 31 -11.27 14.72 -15.76
N SER A 32 -10.80 13.55 -16.22
CA SER A 32 -11.69 12.47 -16.69
C SER A 32 -11.84 11.31 -15.68
N HIS A 33 -10.80 10.98 -14.93
CA HIS A 33 -10.87 9.92 -13.90
C HIS A 33 -11.12 10.48 -12.49
N GLN A 34 -10.47 11.58 -12.11
CA GLN A 34 -10.69 12.25 -10.83
C GLN A 34 -12.17 12.67 -10.66
N ASN A 35 -12.77 13.24 -11.72
CA ASN A 35 -14.21 13.53 -11.76
C ASN A 35 -15.09 12.30 -11.50
N ARG A 36 -14.76 11.11 -12.01
CA ARG A 36 -15.63 9.92 -11.82
C ARG A 36 -15.73 9.51 -10.35
N PHE A 37 -14.66 9.68 -9.58
CA PHE A 37 -14.69 9.46 -8.14
C PHE A 37 -15.50 10.55 -7.41
N HIS A 38 -15.21 11.83 -7.66
CA HIS A 38 -15.89 12.94 -6.95
C HIS A 38 -17.37 13.14 -7.37
N ILE A 39 -17.75 12.79 -8.61
CA ILE A 39 -19.16 12.79 -9.06
C ILE A 39 -19.96 11.71 -8.32
N LYS A 40 -19.37 10.51 -8.12
CA LYS A 40 -20.00 9.44 -7.34
C LYS A 40 -20.00 9.72 -5.84
N ASN A 41 -18.96 10.38 -5.34
CA ASN A 41 -18.74 10.62 -3.92
C ASN A 41 -18.60 12.13 -3.62
N PRO A 42 -19.67 12.94 -3.71
CA PRO A 42 -19.60 14.41 -3.57
C PRO A 42 -19.15 14.90 -2.18
N ARG A 43 -19.10 14.01 -1.18
CA ARG A 43 -18.60 14.31 0.17
C ARG A 43 -17.08 14.46 0.23
N PHE A 44 -16.35 13.97 -0.79
CA PHE A 44 -14.90 14.03 -0.85
C PHE A 44 -14.45 15.37 -1.44
N PRO A 45 -13.70 16.21 -0.70
CA PRO A 45 -13.17 17.46 -1.23
C PRO A 45 -12.12 17.17 -2.31
N GLY A 46 -11.97 18.06 -3.29
CA GLY A 46 -11.07 17.86 -4.43
C GLY A 46 -9.57 17.82 -4.10
N ASN A 47 -9.17 18.18 -2.88
CA ASN A 47 -7.81 18.01 -2.36
C ASN A 47 -7.66 16.73 -1.50
N LEU A 48 -8.71 15.90 -1.43
CA LEU A 48 -8.84 14.70 -0.62
C LEU A 48 -8.61 14.87 0.90
N GLN A 49 -8.54 16.08 1.45
CA GLN A 49 -8.29 16.26 2.88
C GLN A 49 -9.55 16.10 3.72
N MET A 50 -9.66 14.98 4.45
CA MET A 50 -10.71 14.75 5.46
C MET A 50 -10.18 14.09 6.74
N SER A 51 -10.90 14.32 7.84
CA SER A 51 -10.67 13.63 9.11
C SER A 51 -11.21 12.19 9.09
N ASN A 52 -10.72 11.34 10.00
CA ASN A 52 -11.19 9.96 10.12
C ASN A 52 -12.72 9.88 10.32
N ARG A 53 -13.32 10.82 11.07
CA ARG A 53 -14.78 10.89 11.27
C ARG A 53 -15.54 11.12 9.96
N GLN A 54 -15.05 12.01 9.11
CA GLN A 54 -15.66 12.28 7.81
C GLN A 54 -15.50 11.10 6.84
N LEU A 55 -14.40 10.35 6.93
CA LEU A 55 -14.21 9.10 6.19
C LEU A 55 -15.18 8.01 6.67
N ASP A 56 -15.44 7.92 7.98
CA ASP A 56 -16.43 7.02 8.56
C ASP A 56 -17.87 7.40 8.15
N GLU A 57 -18.20 8.69 8.19
CA GLU A 57 -19.48 9.25 7.73
C GLU A 57 -19.70 9.03 6.22
N ALA A 58 -18.63 9.05 5.42
CA ALA A 58 -18.71 8.84 3.96
C ALA A 58 -19.12 7.42 3.57
N GLY A 59 -18.80 6.40 4.38
CA GLY A 59 -19.32 5.04 4.21
C GLY A 59 -20.66 4.78 4.90
N GLU A 60 -21.29 5.80 5.50
CA GLU A 60 -22.63 5.75 6.11
C GLU A 60 -22.83 4.65 7.17
N ASN A 61 -21.74 4.16 7.77
CA ASN A 61 -21.69 3.00 8.66
C ASN A 61 -22.16 1.66 8.03
N ASP A 62 -22.28 1.56 6.71
CA ASP A 62 -22.59 0.30 6.00
C ASP A 62 -21.30 -0.36 5.48
N VAL A 63 -21.11 -1.64 5.80
CA VAL A 63 -19.99 -2.47 5.34
C VAL A 63 -19.91 -2.54 3.82
N ASN A 64 -21.05 -2.58 3.12
CA ASN A 64 -21.12 -2.60 1.65
C ASN A 64 -20.60 -1.29 1.06
N ASN A 65 -20.94 -0.15 1.67
CA ASN A 65 -20.47 1.16 1.26
C ASN A 65 -18.96 1.30 1.53
N PHE A 66 -18.44 0.84 2.67
CA PHE A 66 -16.97 0.80 2.88
C PHE A 66 -16.27 -0.10 1.88
N PHE A 67 -16.85 -1.26 1.53
CA PHE A 67 -16.28 -2.19 0.55
C PHE A 67 -16.18 -1.53 -0.82
N GLN A 68 -17.29 -0.97 -1.33
CA GLN A 68 -17.33 -0.26 -2.61
C GLN A 68 -16.40 0.96 -2.62
N LEU A 69 -16.42 1.77 -1.56
CA LEU A 69 -15.54 2.94 -1.41
C LEU A 69 -14.05 2.53 -1.46
N THR A 70 -13.70 1.40 -0.85
CA THR A 70 -12.31 0.90 -0.87
C THR A 70 -11.89 0.47 -2.28
N VAL A 71 -12.77 -0.19 -3.03
CA VAL A 71 -12.52 -0.52 -4.45
C VAL A 71 -12.33 0.75 -5.28
N GLU A 72 -13.17 1.77 -5.08
CA GLU A 72 -13.05 3.03 -5.81
C GLU A 72 -11.78 3.82 -5.45
N MET A 73 -11.33 3.76 -4.19
CA MET A 73 -10.04 4.30 -3.75
C MET A 73 -8.85 3.57 -4.41
N PHE A 74 -8.92 2.24 -4.53
CA PHE A 74 -7.89 1.47 -5.24
C PHE A 74 -7.85 1.80 -6.73
N ASP A 75 -9.01 1.95 -7.38
CA ASP A 75 -9.07 2.33 -8.80
C ASP A 75 -8.52 3.74 -9.03
N TYR A 76 -8.78 4.67 -8.13
CA TYR A 76 -8.23 6.03 -8.19
C TYR A 76 -6.70 6.01 -7.96
N LEU A 77 -6.19 5.35 -6.92
CA LEU A 77 -4.74 5.23 -6.68
C LEU A 77 -4.02 4.55 -7.85
N GLU A 78 -4.65 3.56 -8.49
CA GLU A 78 -4.11 2.92 -9.70
C GLU A 78 -4.02 3.91 -10.88
N CYS A 79 -4.99 4.81 -11.06
CA CYS A 79 -4.92 5.86 -12.07
C CYS A 79 -3.76 6.83 -11.82
N GLU A 80 -3.57 7.28 -10.57
CA GLU A 80 -2.47 8.18 -10.18
C GLU A 80 -1.09 7.54 -10.39
N LEU A 81 -0.94 6.27 -9.98
CA LEU A 81 0.30 5.50 -10.18
C LEU A 81 0.62 5.31 -11.67
N ASN A 82 -0.39 5.06 -12.50
CA ASN A 82 -0.22 4.91 -13.95
C ASN A 82 0.09 6.26 -14.64
N LEU A 83 -0.54 7.36 -14.21
CA LEU A 83 -0.24 8.71 -14.69
C LEU A 83 1.21 9.08 -14.35
N PHE A 84 1.65 8.84 -13.11
CA PHE A 84 3.05 9.00 -12.72
C PHE A 84 3.97 8.21 -13.64
N LEU A 85 3.73 6.90 -13.82
CA LEU A 85 4.58 6.04 -14.64
C LEU A 85 4.69 6.53 -16.09
N GLY A 86 3.57 6.91 -16.73
CA GLY A 86 3.56 7.37 -18.12
C GLY A 86 4.28 8.71 -18.33
N VAL A 87 4.10 9.66 -17.41
CA VAL A 87 4.84 10.93 -17.45
C VAL A 87 6.32 10.69 -17.15
N PHE A 88 6.63 9.90 -16.13
CA PHE A 88 8.01 9.61 -15.72
C PHE A 88 8.78 8.87 -16.83
N SER A 89 8.18 7.90 -17.52
CA SER A 89 8.82 7.22 -18.66
C SER A 89 9.09 8.12 -19.87
N SER A 90 8.41 9.27 -19.97
CA SER A 90 8.64 10.27 -21.04
C SER A 90 9.78 11.26 -20.73
N LEU A 91 10.47 11.09 -19.60
CA LEU A 91 11.57 11.93 -19.16
C LEU A 91 12.89 11.17 -19.23
N ASP A 92 13.94 11.81 -19.75
CA ASP A 92 15.31 11.32 -19.57
C ASP A 92 15.67 11.34 -18.06
N MET A 93 16.09 10.20 -17.53
CA MET A 93 16.33 9.96 -16.09
C MET A 93 17.62 10.61 -15.55
N SER A 94 17.97 11.80 -16.06
CA SER A 94 19.13 12.57 -15.62
C SER A 94 18.74 13.62 -14.56
N ARG A 95 19.60 13.83 -13.55
CA ARG A 95 19.38 14.89 -12.53
C ARG A 95 19.20 16.28 -13.16
N SER A 96 19.82 16.51 -14.32
CA SER A 96 19.68 17.71 -15.17
C SER A 96 18.23 18.05 -15.52
N VAL A 97 17.34 17.07 -15.73
CA VAL A 97 15.93 17.35 -16.05
C VAL A 97 15.22 18.05 -14.88
N SER A 98 15.59 17.77 -13.63
CA SER A 98 14.99 18.45 -12.47
C SER A 98 15.44 19.91 -12.26
N VAL A 99 16.42 20.40 -13.04
CA VAL A 99 16.94 21.78 -12.97
C VAL A 99 16.72 22.60 -14.25
N THR A 100 16.21 22.01 -15.34
CA THR A 100 15.79 22.77 -16.52
C THR A 100 14.32 23.17 -16.41
N ALA A 101 13.97 24.39 -16.82
CA ALA A 101 12.58 24.84 -16.87
C ALA A 101 11.67 23.88 -17.67
N ALA A 102 12.23 23.23 -18.70
CA ALA A 102 11.57 22.20 -19.49
C ALA A 102 11.15 20.97 -18.69
N GLY A 103 12.09 20.40 -17.93
CA GLY A 103 11.78 19.24 -17.09
C GLY A 103 10.90 19.62 -15.90
N GLN A 104 11.08 20.79 -15.32
CA GLN A 104 10.23 21.30 -14.25
C GLN A 104 8.77 21.47 -14.70
N CYS A 105 8.52 22.00 -15.90
CA CYS A 105 7.17 22.10 -16.47
C CYS A 105 6.50 20.71 -16.63
N ARG A 106 7.26 19.68 -17.02
CA ARG A 106 6.76 18.29 -17.11
C ARG A 106 6.58 17.62 -15.74
N LEU A 107 7.38 18.00 -14.74
CA LEU A 107 7.32 17.46 -13.36
C LEU A 107 6.26 18.14 -12.49
N ALA A 108 5.93 19.42 -12.75
CA ALA A 108 5.01 20.22 -11.93
C ALA A 108 3.67 19.52 -11.62
N PRO A 109 3.00 18.85 -12.57
CA PRO A 109 1.70 18.25 -12.28
C PRO A 109 1.80 16.95 -11.45
N LEU A 110 2.98 16.32 -11.41
CA LEU A 110 3.23 15.17 -10.55
C LEU A 110 3.24 15.55 -9.05
N ILE A 111 3.32 16.84 -8.71
CA ILE A 111 3.11 17.31 -7.33
C ILE A 111 1.72 16.89 -6.84
N GLN A 112 0.68 17.10 -7.66
CA GLN A 112 -0.70 16.72 -7.32
C GLN A 112 -0.81 15.19 -7.18
N VAL A 113 -0.23 14.45 -8.13
CA VAL A 113 -0.17 12.97 -8.12
C VAL A 113 0.45 12.44 -6.82
N ILE A 114 1.54 13.06 -6.33
CA ILE A 114 2.21 12.68 -5.09
C ILE A 114 1.35 12.99 -3.84
N LEU A 115 0.68 14.14 -3.83
CA LEU A 115 -0.23 14.57 -2.75
C LEU A 115 -1.44 13.62 -2.65
N ASP A 116 -2.14 13.41 -3.76
CA ASP A 116 -3.33 12.56 -3.81
C ASP A 116 -2.98 11.10 -3.48
N SER A 117 -1.86 10.58 -4.01
CA SER A 117 -1.38 9.23 -3.68
C SER A 117 -1.09 9.03 -2.19
N SER A 118 -0.67 10.07 -1.46
CA SER A 118 -0.49 9.99 0.01
C SER A 118 -1.82 9.86 0.75
N HIS A 119 -2.81 10.68 0.38
CA HIS A 119 -4.14 10.62 0.99
C HIS A 119 -4.86 9.30 0.67
N LEU A 120 -4.79 8.84 -0.59
CA LEU A 120 -5.38 7.58 -1.03
C LEU A 120 -4.73 6.37 -0.31
N TYR A 121 -3.43 6.39 -0.05
CA TYR A 121 -2.77 5.36 0.75
C TYR A 121 -3.27 5.34 2.20
N ASP A 122 -3.31 6.49 2.87
CA ASP A 122 -3.79 6.58 4.27
C ASP A 122 -5.24 6.11 4.40
N TYR A 123 -6.10 6.47 3.44
CA TYR A 123 -7.50 6.02 3.42
C TYR A 123 -7.65 4.54 3.08
N THR A 124 -6.93 4.01 2.10
CA THR A 124 -7.00 2.56 1.79
C THR A 124 -6.52 1.71 2.96
N VAL A 125 -5.49 2.12 3.71
CA VAL A 125 -5.08 1.44 4.94
C VAL A 125 -6.19 1.45 6.00
N LYS A 126 -6.73 2.64 6.32
CA LYS A 126 -7.80 2.79 7.33
C LYS A 126 -9.05 1.98 6.97
N LEU A 127 -9.46 2.03 5.71
CA LEU A 127 -10.61 1.29 5.19
C LEU A 127 -10.37 -0.23 5.21
N LEU A 128 -9.18 -0.73 4.86
CA LEU A 128 -8.87 -2.17 4.97
C LEU A 128 -8.96 -2.68 6.39
N PHE A 129 -8.41 -1.96 7.38
CA PHE A 129 -8.55 -2.34 8.79
C PHE A 129 -10.02 -2.32 9.24
N LYS A 130 -10.81 -1.33 8.79
CA LYS A 130 -12.24 -1.28 9.08
C LYS A 130 -13.00 -2.46 8.47
N LEU A 131 -12.74 -2.81 7.20
CA LEU A 131 -13.31 -3.98 6.56
C LEU A 131 -12.92 -5.28 7.27
N HIS A 132 -11.65 -5.45 7.66
CA HIS A 132 -11.18 -6.60 8.43
C HIS A 132 -11.79 -6.71 9.84
N SER A 133 -12.37 -5.63 10.38
CA SER A 133 -13.13 -5.68 11.64
C SER A 133 -14.57 -6.18 11.45
N CYS A 134 -15.10 -6.18 10.22
CA CYS A 134 -16.49 -6.51 9.91
C CYS A 134 -16.67 -7.74 8.99
N LEU A 135 -15.63 -8.16 8.27
CA LEU A 135 -15.67 -9.23 7.26
C LEU A 135 -14.55 -10.25 7.47
N PRO A 136 -14.78 -11.53 7.14
CA PRO A 136 -13.76 -12.57 7.25
C PRO A 136 -12.60 -12.33 6.26
N ALA A 137 -11.40 -12.79 6.64
CA ALA A 137 -10.17 -12.52 5.90
C ALA A 137 -10.22 -13.03 4.43
N ASP A 138 -10.92 -14.13 4.18
CA ASP A 138 -11.05 -14.75 2.85
C ASP A 138 -11.80 -13.84 1.87
N THR A 139 -12.88 -13.17 2.32
CA THR A 139 -13.64 -12.19 1.53
C THR A 139 -12.78 -10.99 1.12
N LEU A 140 -11.75 -10.67 1.91
CA LEU A 140 -10.85 -9.54 1.68
C LEU A 140 -9.50 -9.95 1.05
N GLN A 141 -9.36 -11.19 0.56
CA GLN A 141 -8.13 -11.64 -0.09
C GLN A 141 -7.75 -10.74 -1.28
N GLY A 142 -8.67 -10.52 -2.23
CA GLY A 142 -8.41 -9.65 -3.39
C GLY A 142 -8.15 -8.18 -3.04
N HIS A 143 -8.64 -7.70 -1.90
CA HIS A 143 -8.32 -6.36 -1.38
C HIS A 143 -6.88 -6.27 -0.88
N ARG A 144 -6.42 -7.30 -0.15
CA ARG A 144 -5.02 -7.41 0.30
C ARG A 144 -4.05 -7.57 -0.86
N ASP A 145 -4.42 -8.34 -1.89
CA ASP A 145 -3.59 -8.55 -3.09
C ASP A 145 -3.42 -7.25 -3.90
N ARG A 146 -4.52 -6.52 -4.18
CA ARG A 146 -4.45 -5.20 -4.84
C ARG A 146 -3.64 -4.20 -4.01
N PHE A 147 -3.86 -4.14 -2.69
CA PHE A 147 -3.08 -3.28 -1.81
C PHE A 147 -1.58 -3.58 -1.90
N GLN A 148 -1.18 -4.86 -1.85
CA GLN A 148 0.23 -5.26 -1.86
C GLN A 148 0.92 -4.93 -3.19
N GLU A 149 0.21 -4.99 -4.32
CA GLU A 149 0.72 -4.54 -5.61
C GLU A 149 0.87 -3.01 -5.67
N GLN A 150 -0.19 -2.27 -5.30
CA GLN A 150 -0.17 -0.81 -5.31
C GLN A 150 0.85 -0.23 -4.32
N PHE A 151 1.05 -0.85 -3.15
CA PHE A 151 2.08 -0.46 -2.19
C PHE A 151 3.49 -0.51 -2.78
N LYS A 152 3.81 -1.55 -3.57
CA LYS A 152 5.12 -1.66 -4.25
C LYS A 152 5.30 -0.55 -5.28
N LYS A 153 4.25 -0.27 -6.08
CA LYS A 153 4.24 0.83 -7.07
C LYS A 153 4.42 2.19 -6.38
N LEU A 154 3.69 2.44 -5.29
CA LEU A 154 3.72 3.69 -4.52
C LEU A 154 5.06 3.92 -3.80
N LYS A 155 5.63 2.88 -3.17
CA LYS A 155 6.97 2.95 -2.55
C LYS A 155 8.04 3.34 -3.58
N SER A 156 7.95 2.78 -4.80
CA SER A 156 8.81 3.17 -5.92
C SER A 156 8.58 4.62 -6.38
N LEU A 157 7.32 5.08 -6.45
CA LEU A 157 6.95 6.46 -6.77
C LEU A 157 7.56 7.45 -5.78
N PHE A 158 7.29 7.32 -4.47
CA PHE A 158 7.82 8.23 -3.46
C PHE A 158 9.35 8.19 -3.38
N TYR A 159 9.97 7.01 -3.49
CA TYR A 159 11.43 6.92 -3.53
C TYR A 159 12.01 7.67 -4.74
N ARG A 160 11.49 7.46 -5.95
CA ARG A 160 11.95 8.15 -7.17
C ARG A 160 11.75 9.66 -7.06
N SER A 161 10.57 10.11 -6.64
CA SER A 161 10.25 11.54 -6.49
C SER A 161 11.12 12.21 -5.40
N SER A 162 11.34 11.56 -4.26
CA SER A 162 12.18 12.08 -3.17
C SER A 162 13.65 12.28 -3.58
N ASN A 163 14.11 11.65 -4.67
CA ASN A 163 15.47 11.80 -5.18
C ASN A 163 15.66 12.98 -6.15
N LEU A 164 14.57 13.58 -6.66
CA LEU A 164 14.62 14.69 -7.61
C LEU A 164 14.72 16.06 -6.91
N GLN A 165 15.60 16.93 -7.42
CA GLN A 165 15.86 18.24 -6.82
C GLN A 165 14.65 19.19 -6.88
N TYR A 166 13.81 19.04 -7.91
CA TYR A 166 12.59 19.82 -8.08
C TYR A 166 11.62 19.60 -6.91
N PHE A 167 11.25 18.35 -6.63
CA PHE A 167 10.32 18.05 -5.53
C PHE A 167 10.91 18.38 -4.16
N LYS A 168 12.20 18.12 -3.92
CA LYS A 168 12.86 18.45 -2.63
C LYS A 168 12.73 19.91 -2.18
N ARG A 169 12.51 20.85 -3.11
CA ARG A 169 12.32 22.28 -2.81
C ARG A 169 10.87 22.67 -2.56
N LEU A 170 9.92 21.89 -3.07
CA LEU A 170 8.50 22.25 -3.14
C LEU A 170 7.62 21.41 -2.19
N ILE A 171 7.99 20.16 -1.94
CA ILE A 171 7.24 19.21 -1.12
C ILE A 171 8.17 18.30 -0.32
N GLN A 172 7.83 18.06 0.94
CA GLN A 172 8.48 17.03 1.74
C GLN A 172 7.77 15.69 1.50
N ILE A 173 8.43 14.79 0.76
CA ILE A 173 7.89 13.45 0.47
C ILE A 173 8.35 12.47 1.56
N PRO A 174 7.41 11.85 2.32
CA PRO A 174 7.75 10.87 3.34
C PRO A 174 8.24 9.57 2.71
N GLN A 175 9.11 8.84 3.41
CA GLN A 175 9.45 7.47 3.05
C GLN A 175 8.40 6.52 3.61
N LEU A 176 7.90 5.62 2.77
CA LEU A 176 7.02 4.52 3.23
C LEU A 176 7.82 3.46 3.99
N PRO A 177 7.18 2.75 4.95
CA PRO A 177 7.83 1.67 5.69
C PRO A 177 8.34 0.56 4.76
N GLU A 178 9.27 -0.24 5.26
CA GLU A 178 9.87 -1.27 4.42
C GLU A 178 8.86 -2.35 3.99
N ASN A 179 8.01 -2.75 4.93
CA ASN A 179 6.93 -3.73 4.75
C ASN A 179 5.54 -3.06 4.80
N PRO A 180 4.53 -3.59 4.10
CA PRO A 180 3.15 -3.11 4.21
C PRO A 180 2.55 -3.41 5.60
N PRO A 181 1.51 -2.67 6.04
CA PRO A 181 0.80 -2.96 7.29
C PRO A 181 0.20 -4.38 7.30
N ASN A 182 0.25 -5.06 8.45
CA ASN A 182 -0.39 -6.37 8.61
C ASN A 182 -1.86 -6.23 9.02
N PHE A 183 -2.76 -6.23 8.04
CA PHE A 183 -4.20 -6.07 8.24
C PHE A 183 -4.88 -7.15 9.09
N LEU A 184 -4.24 -8.31 9.27
CA LEU A 184 -4.76 -9.38 10.15
C LEU A 184 -4.45 -9.13 11.63
N ARG A 185 -3.61 -8.15 11.95
CA ARG A 185 -3.22 -7.79 13.32
C ARG A 185 -3.72 -6.39 13.64
N ALA A 186 -4.78 -6.28 14.44
CA ALA A 186 -5.40 -4.99 14.78
C ALA A 186 -4.42 -3.95 15.38
N SER A 187 -3.36 -4.35 16.08
CA SER A 187 -2.33 -3.41 16.59
C SER A 187 -1.51 -2.75 15.48
N ALA A 188 -1.45 -3.32 14.28
CA ALA A 188 -0.74 -2.71 13.15
C ALA A 188 -1.45 -1.44 12.64
N LEU A 189 -2.73 -1.21 12.99
CA LEU A 189 -3.40 0.07 12.74
C LEU A 189 -2.86 1.17 13.66
N SER A 190 -2.58 0.87 14.94
CA SER A 190 -1.95 1.81 15.87
C SER A 190 -0.47 2.08 15.56
N GLU A 191 0.18 1.19 14.79
CA GLU A 191 1.55 1.36 14.28
C GLU A 191 1.59 2.14 12.95
N HIS A 192 0.44 2.40 12.31
CA HIS A 192 0.38 3.09 11.02
C HIS A 192 0.56 4.61 11.16
N ILE A 193 1.67 5.12 10.64
CA ILE A 193 1.96 6.55 10.52
C ILE A 193 1.47 7.02 9.15
N SER A 194 0.49 7.92 9.12
CA SER A 194 0.01 8.54 7.88
C SER A 194 1.15 9.28 7.17
N PRO A 195 1.44 9.01 5.89
CA PRO A 195 2.44 9.75 5.13
C PRO A 195 1.91 11.16 4.82
N VAL A 196 2.20 12.12 5.69
CA VAL A 196 1.86 13.52 5.45
C VAL A 196 2.91 14.14 4.53
N VAL A 197 2.52 14.42 3.28
CA VAL A 197 3.31 15.27 2.37
C VAL A 197 3.08 16.73 2.76
N VAL A 198 4.09 17.37 3.34
CA VAL A 198 4.02 18.78 3.76
C VAL A 198 4.57 19.66 2.63
N ILE A 199 3.78 20.65 2.22
CA ILE A 199 4.29 21.80 1.44
C ILE A 199 4.97 22.73 2.47
N PRO A 200 6.29 22.98 2.41
CA PRO A 200 6.93 23.95 3.29
C PRO A 200 6.30 25.32 3.06
N ALA A 201 5.93 26.02 4.15
CA ALA A 201 5.43 27.38 4.02
C ALA A 201 6.51 28.28 3.41
N GLU A 202 6.14 29.03 2.38
CA GLU A 202 7.00 30.00 1.70
C GLU A 202 7.64 30.93 2.74
N SER A 203 8.96 30.88 2.87
CA SER A 203 9.70 31.89 3.62
C SER A 203 9.57 33.21 2.86
N SER A 204 8.81 34.14 3.43
CA SER A 204 8.47 35.44 2.86
C SER A 204 9.67 36.12 2.20
N SER A 205 9.60 36.35 0.88
CA SER A 205 10.56 37.19 0.16
C SER A 205 10.47 38.64 0.68
N PRO A 206 11.59 39.25 1.13
CA PRO A 206 11.58 40.63 1.61
C PRO A 206 11.85 41.62 0.46
N GLU A 207 10.93 41.71 -0.50
CA GLU A 207 10.85 42.81 -1.45
C GLU A 207 9.38 43.24 -1.61
N SER A 208 8.98 44.34 -0.95
CA SER A 208 8.87 45.64 -1.64
C SER A 208 8.41 46.76 -0.69
N GLU A 209 8.76 48.00 -1.05
CA GLU A 209 8.17 49.28 -0.64
C GLU A 209 8.21 49.69 0.85
N HIS A 210 9.12 50.63 1.14
CA HIS A 210 8.69 51.87 1.80
C HIS A 210 9.26 53.07 1.04
N MET A 211 8.39 53.73 0.28
CA MET A 211 8.63 55.10 -0.15
C MET A 211 8.65 56.00 1.09
N ALA A 212 9.67 56.84 1.20
CA ALA A 212 9.69 57.98 2.10
C ALA A 212 10.39 59.13 1.39
N GLU A 213 9.63 60.18 1.10
CA GLU A 213 10.11 61.43 0.54
C GLU A 213 10.96 62.17 1.58
N THR A 214 12.12 62.68 1.18
CA THR A 214 12.74 63.85 1.83
C THR A 214 13.51 64.62 0.77
N ASP A 215 12.81 65.56 0.14
CA ASP A 215 13.41 66.71 -0.53
C ASP A 215 13.42 67.83 0.51
N ASP A 216 14.60 68.23 0.99
CA ASP A 216 14.76 69.53 1.64
C ASP A 216 16.23 70.00 1.65
N LEU A 217 16.38 71.29 1.36
CA LEU A 217 17.65 71.93 1.02
C LEU A 217 18.27 72.62 2.25
N VAL A 218 19.58 72.44 2.49
CA VAL A 218 20.38 73.54 3.05
C VAL A 218 21.83 73.52 2.56
N ASP A 219 22.23 74.65 2.01
CA ASP A 219 23.53 74.99 1.46
C ASP A 219 24.32 75.81 2.50
N THR A 220 25.64 75.63 2.64
CA THR A 220 26.51 76.59 3.37
C THR A 220 27.97 76.48 2.92
N ASP A 221 28.54 77.65 2.60
CA ASP A 221 29.77 77.84 1.82
C ASP A 221 31.12 77.46 2.45
N VAL A 222 32.10 77.32 1.54
CA VAL A 222 33.55 77.20 1.75
C VAL A 222 34.25 78.55 1.49
N PRO A 223 35.36 78.87 2.20
CA PRO A 223 36.54 79.40 1.48
C PRO A 223 37.85 78.69 1.92
N SER A 224 38.58 77.99 1.02
CA SER A 224 39.73 78.50 0.22
C SER A 224 41.04 78.68 1.03
N LEU A 225 42.28 78.30 0.65
CA LEU A 225 42.99 77.76 -0.55
C LEU A 225 44.45 77.39 -0.06
N PRO A 226 45.45 76.88 -0.84
CA PRO A 226 45.46 76.21 -2.16
C PRO A 226 46.33 74.91 -2.30
N ALA A 227 46.03 74.13 -3.35
CA ALA A 227 46.92 73.35 -4.24
C ALA A 227 48.22 72.63 -3.77
N ALA A 228 48.31 71.31 -4.01
CA ALA A 228 49.43 70.68 -4.73
C ALA A 228 49.13 69.24 -5.23
N LEU A 229 49.40 69.01 -6.52
CA LEU A 229 49.71 67.76 -7.24
C LEU A 229 48.74 66.56 -7.30
N GLU A 230 48.64 66.02 -8.52
CA GLU A 230 47.98 64.77 -8.90
C GLU A 230 48.86 63.51 -8.65
N THR A 231 48.38 62.36 -9.15
CA THR A 231 49.08 61.08 -9.37
C THR A 231 49.65 60.31 -8.15
N LYS A 232 48.85 59.36 -7.64
CA LYS A 232 49.33 58.04 -7.17
C LYS A 232 48.35 56.90 -7.51
N PHE A 233 48.48 56.37 -8.73
CA PHE A 233 47.98 55.05 -9.13
C PHE A 233 49.20 54.10 -9.15
N ASP A 234 49.82 53.87 -7.98
CA ASP A 234 51.10 53.15 -7.89
C ASP A 234 51.33 52.54 -6.48
N ASP A 235 50.48 51.59 -6.10
CA ASP A 235 50.71 50.73 -4.91
C ASP A 235 50.28 49.26 -5.16
N LEU A 236 50.25 48.84 -6.44
CA LEU A 236 49.76 47.52 -6.86
C LEU A 236 50.78 46.69 -7.69
N PHE A 237 51.91 47.28 -8.12
CA PHE A 237 52.99 46.52 -8.75
C PHE A 237 54.32 46.79 -8.05
N GLY A 238 54.83 45.77 -7.35
CA GLY A 238 55.98 45.90 -6.47
C GLY A 238 57.28 46.23 -7.20
N THR A 239 58.07 47.13 -6.60
CA THR A 239 59.46 47.37 -7.03
C THR A 239 60.41 46.53 -6.18
N SER A 240 61.38 45.92 -6.85
CA SER A 240 62.34 44.94 -6.34
C SER A 240 63.41 45.52 -5.40
N ALA A 241 63.85 44.71 -4.42
CA ALA A 241 65.27 44.37 -4.23
C ALA A 241 65.54 43.44 -3.02
N ALA A 242 65.52 42.12 -3.23
CA ALA A 242 66.49 41.16 -2.68
C ALA A 242 66.23 39.77 -3.27
N ILE A 243 67.29 38.99 -3.51
CA ILE A 243 67.22 37.68 -4.15
C ILE A 243 66.85 36.62 -3.11
N ASP A 244 65.73 35.92 -3.33
CA ASP A 244 65.52 34.57 -2.80
C ASP A 244 64.62 33.76 -3.76
N PRO A 245 65.00 32.56 -4.26
CA PRO A 245 64.26 31.90 -5.33
C PRO A 245 62.99 31.17 -4.84
N PHE A 246 61.83 31.55 -5.39
CA PHE A 246 60.61 30.73 -5.44
C PHE A 246 60.12 30.10 -4.11
N ASN A 247 59.75 30.90 -3.11
CA ASN A 247 58.95 30.40 -1.98
C ASN A 247 57.44 30.65 -2.15
N PHE A 248 56.81 29.89 -3.05
CA PHE A 248 55.35 29.94 -3.27
C PHE A 248 54.51 29.37 -2.10
N ASN A 249 55.12 28.76 -1.09
CA ASN A 249 54.40 28.08 -0.01
C ASN A 249 53.74 29.01 1.02
N SER A 250 54.07 30.30 1.03
CA SER A 250 53.65 31.23 2.09
C SER A 250 52.36 32.02 1.79
N GLN A 251 51.74 31.88 0.61
CA GLN A 251 50.46 32.56 0.29
C GLN A 251 49.22 31.84 0.85
N ASN A 252 49.27 30.52 1.10
CA ASN A 252 48.29 29.84 1.94
C ASN A 252 48.76 29.93 3.40
N GLY A 253 48.21 30.90 4.15
CA GLY A 253 48.62 31.30 5.51
C GLY A 253 48.40 30.29 6.65
N MET A 254 48.68 29.01 6.41
CA MET A 254 48.59 27.91 7.37
C MET A 254 50.01 27.38 7.59
N ARG A 255 50.51 27.40 8.83
CA ARG A 255 51.91 27.03 9.12
C ARG A 255 52.10 25.53 8.89
N LYS A 256 53.35 25.11 8.68
CA LYS A 256 53.69 23.70 8.44
C LYS A 256 53.14 22.81 9.55
N ASP A 257 53.33 23.22 10.80
CA ASP A 257 52.86 22.50 11.99
C ASP A 257 51.32 22.35 12.04
N ASP A 258 50.56 23.31 11.50
CA ASP A 258 49.10 23.23 11.40
C ASP A 258 48.65 22.24 10.32
N LYS A 259 49.40 22.16 9.21
CA LYS A 259 49.18 21.17 8.15
C LYS A 259 49.48 19.76 8.67
N ASP A 260 50.60 19.59 9.36
CA ASP A 260 51.01 18.30 9.93
C ASP A 260 49.99 17.83 11.00
N ARG A 261 49.50 18.73 11.87
CA ARG A 261 48.40 18.45 12.82
C ARG A 261 47.08 18.06 12.13
N LEU A 262 46.71 18.76 11.05
CA LEU A 262 45.51 18.43 10.28
C LEU A 262 45.64 17.05 9.61
N ILE A 263 46.82 16.71 9.09
CA ILE A 263 47.10 15.39 8.51
C ILE A 263 46.97 14.30 9.58
N GLU A 264 47.51 14.51 10.79
CA GLU A 264 47.35 13.56 11.90
C GLU A 264 45.88 13.40 12.34
N GLN A 265 45.12 14.49 12.38
CA GLN A 265 43.70 14.46 12.72
C GLN A 265 42.90 13.67 11.67
N LEU A 266 43.05 14.01 10.40
CA LEU A 266 42.37 13.32 9.30
C LEU A 266 42.79 11.85 9.20
N THR A 267 44.05 11.54 9.48
CA THR A 267 44.53 10.13 9.50
C THR A 267 43.87 9.34 10.64
N ARG A 268 43.72 9.93 11.83
CA ARG A 268 42.99 9.31 12.95
C ARG A 268 41.50 9.15 12.65
N GLU A 269 40.87 10.14 12.02
CA GLU A 269 39.47 10.10 11.63
C GLU A 269 39.20 9.05 10.54
N ILE A 270 40.06 8.96 9.52
CA ILE A 270 40.02 7.89 8.50
C ILE A 270 40.19 6.51 9.13
N GLN A 271 41.04 6.38 10.17
CA GLN A 271 41.24 5.11 10.87
C GLN A 271 40.00 4.71 11.69
N ALA A 272 39.43 5.64 12.46
CA ALA A 272 38.20 5.42 13.22
C ALA A 272 37.02 5.04 12.32
N LEU A 273 36.83 5.74 11.20
CA LEU A 273 35.77 5.43 10.22
C LEU A 273 35.95 4.05 9.56
N LYS A 274 37.19 3.58 9.37
CA LYS A 274 37.44 2.21 8.89
C LYS A 274 37.07 1.16 9.93
N GLU A 275 37.41 1.39 11.19
CA GLU A 275 37.09 0.49 12.30
C GLU A 275 35.57 0.41 12.53
N GLU A 276 34.88 1.55 12.46
CA GLU A 276 33.42 1.62 12.51
C GLU A 276 32.77 0.85 11.34
N LEU A 277 33.27 1.03 10.12
CA LEU A 277 32.80 0.33 8.91
C LEU A 277 33.02 -1.19 8.98
N GLU A 278 34.16 -1.66 9.52
CA GLU A 278 34.38 -3.09 9.75
C GLU A 278 33.48 -3.64 10.87
N SER A 279 33.23 -2.87 11.94
CA SER A 279 32.29 -3.28 12.99
C SER A 279 30.85 -3.42 12.45
N PHE A 280 30.42 -2.49 11.58
CA PHE A 280 29.12 -2.55 10.92
C PHE A 280 29.02 -3.74 9.95
N ARG A 281 30.10 -4.04 9.20
CA ARG A 281 30.19 -5.23 8.34
C ARG A 281 30.06 -6.52 9.13
N LEU A 282 30.74 -6.61 10.29
CA LEU A 282 30.67 -7.78 11.16
C LEU A 282 29.25 -8.00 11.70
N GLU A 283 28.60 -6.95 12.21
CA GLU A 283 27.26 -7.04 12.78
C GLU A 283 26.19 -7.31 11.71
N SER A 284 26.32 -6.69 10.52
CA SER A 284 25.50 -7.03 9.35
C SER A 284 25.68 -8.48 8.91
N GLY A 285 26.92 -8.99 8.93
CA GLY A 285 27.24 -10.40 8.67
C GLY A 285 26.57 -11.34 9.69
N ARG A 286 26.65 -11.00 10.97
CA ARG A 286 26.02 -11.74 12.08
C ARG A 286 24.50 -11.76 11.94
N LEU A 287 23.87 -10.62 11.66
CA LEU A 287 22.42 -10.52 11.41
C LEU A 287 22.00 -11.36 10.19
N CYS A 288 22.77 -11.29 9.09
CA CYS A 288 22.54 -12.12 7.90
C CYS A 288 22.73 -13.63 8.14
N GLN A 289 23.49 -14.06 9.16
CA GLN A 289 23.58 -15.46 9.57
C GLN A 289 22.36 -15.87 10.40
N VAL A 290 21.97 -15.06 11.38
CA VAL A 290 20.77 -15.31 12.22
C VAL A 290 19.50 -15.38 11.36
N LEU A 291 19.32 -14.45 10.42
CA LEU A 291 18.18 -14.46 9.50
C LEU A 291 18.18 -15.70 8.60
N ARG A 292 19.34 -16.15 8.10
CA ARG A 292 19.42 -17.40 7.33
C ARG A 292 19.11 -18.64 8.17
N GLY A 293 19.54 -18.66 9.44
CA GLY A 293 19.14 -19.69 10.40
C GLY A 293 17.62 -19.73 10.57
N ARG A 294 16.98 -18.58 10.83
CA ARG A 294 15.53 -18.53 11.02
C ARG A 294 14.73 -18.88 9.75
N VAL A 295 15.24 -18.56 8.56
CA VAL A 295 14.65 -19.03 7.29
C VAL A 295 14.72 -20.56 7.20
N SER A 296 15.88 -21.16 7.48
CA SER A 296 16.03 -22.63 7.44
C SER A 296 15.17 -23.35 8.49
N GLU A 297 14.97 -22.75 9.66
CA GLU A 297 14.03 -23.26 10.68
C GLU A 297 12.59 -23.21 10.16
N LEU A 298 12.14 -22.07 9.62
CA LEU A 298 10.79 -21.90 9.07
C LEU A 298 10.52 -22.81 7.87
N GLU A 299 11.52 -23.07 7.03
CA GLU A 299 11.44 -24.03 5.93
C GLU A 299 11.27 -25.48 6.43
N ALA A 300 11.94 -25.84 7.53
CA ALA A 300 11.79 -27.14 8.17
C ALA A 300 10.41 -27.28 8.88
N GLU A 301 9.99 -26.26 9.65
CA GLU A 301 8.66 -26.18 10.27
C GLU A 301 7.56 -26.33 9.19
N LEU A 302 7.69 -25.67 8.04
CA LEU A 302 6.74 -25.76 6.93
C LEU A 302 6.70 -27.16 6.29
N ALA A 303 7.86 -27.81 6.11
CA ALA A 303 7.95 -29.15 5.58
C ALA A 303 7.29 -30.19 6.52
N GLU A 304 7.50 -30.06 7.83
CA GLU A 304 6.86 -30.91 8.84
C GLU A 304 5.34 -30.71 8.86
N GLN A 305 4.85 -29.47 8.86
CA GLN A 305 3.41 -29.18 8.77
C GLN A 305 2.78 -29.71 7.48
N SER A 306 3.49 -29.66 6.36
CA SER A 306 3.04 -30.24 5.09
C SER A 306 2.91 -31.77 5.18
N HIS A 307 3.86 -32.44 5.82
CA HIS A 307 3.83 -33.89 6.03
C HIS A 307 2.66 -34.30 6.96
N LEU A 308 2.52 -33.63 8.11
CA LEU A 308 1.42 -33.87 9.05
C LEU A 308 0.05 -33.65 8.41
N ARG A 309 -0.11 -32.60 7.59
CA ARG A 309 -1.34 -32.36 6.83
C ARG A 309 -1.63 -33.50 5.85
N LEU A 310 -0.63 -33.99 5.12
CA LEU A 310 -0.81 -35.10 4.16
C LEU A 310 -1.22 -36.39 4.89
N GLN A 311 -0.60 -36.69 6.03
CA GLN A 311 -0.97 -37.82 6.88
C GLN A 311 -2.42 -37.71 7.36
N ALA A 312 -2.83 -36.56 7.90
CA ALA A 312 -4.20 -36.34 8.39
C ALA A 312 -5.26 -36.43 7.27
N VAL A 313 -4.91 -36.05 6.03
CA VAL A 313 -5.78 -36.27 4.86
C VAL A 313 -5.94 -37.78 4.57
N GLY A 314 -4.85 -38.54 4.55
CA GLY A 314 -4.89 -39.99 4.35
C GLY A 314 -5.68 -40.73 5.44
N GLU A 315 -5.51 -40.34 6.70
CA GLU A 315 -6.32 -40.86 7.82
C GLU A 315 -7.81 -40.50 7.67
N SER A 316 -8.13 -39.28 7.22
CA SER A 316 -9.51 -38.88 6.93
C SER A 316 -10.14 -39.65 5.76
N GLU A 317 -9.37 -39.97 4.72
CA GLU A 317 -9.83 -40.79 3.59
C GLU A 317 -10.07 -42.24 4.01
N PHE A 318 -9.17 -42.82 4.81
CA PHE A 318 -9.36 -44.15 5.39
C PHE A 318 -10.62 -44.23 6.26
N LEU A 319 -10.80 -43.30 7.21
CA LEU A 319 -11.98 -43.27 8.08
C LEU A 319 -13.29 -43.05 7.33
N LYS A 320 -13.27 -42.30 6.21
CA LYS A 320 -14.46 -42.17 5.34
C LYS A 320 -14.81 -43.48 4.65
N ALA A 321 -13.82 -44.19 4.13
CA ALA A 321 -14.03 -45.50 3.49
C ALA A 321 -14.59 -46.53 4.50
N GLU A 322 -14.00 -46.62 5.70
CA GLU A 322 -14.49 -47.51 6.76
C GLU A 322 -15.94 -47.16 7.19
N LEU A 323 -16.26 -45.86 7.29
CA LEU A 323 -17.61 -45.40 7.63
C LEU A 323 -18.63 -45.74 6.53
N ASP A 324 -18.26 -45.63 5.25
CA ASP A 324 -19.13 -46.00 4.12
C ASP A 324 -19.33 -47.52 4.00
N ASP A 325 -18.33 -48.34 4.33
CA ASP A 325 -18.51 -49.80 4.41
C ASP A 325 -19.40 -50.20 5.61
N LEU A 326 -19.25 -49.56 6.77
CA LEU A 326 -20.17 -49.74 7.90
C LEU A 326 -21.60 -49.30 7.57
N ARG A 327 -21.78 -48.24 6.76
CA ARG A 327 -23.11 -47.83 6.24
C ARG A 327 -23.72 -48.92 5.35
N ARG A 328 -22.96 -49.51 4.43
CA ARG A 328 -23.45 -50.62 3.58
C ARG A 328 -23.90 -51.82 4.42
N VAL A 329 -23.09 -52.25 5.38
CA VAL A 329 -23.44 -53.35 6.30
C VAL A 329 -24.71 -53.01 7.10
N ARG A 330 -24.85 -51.76 7.56
CA ARG A 330 -26.07 -51.29 8.24
C ARG A 330 -27.30 -51.30 7.32
N GLU A 331 -27.17 -50.89 6.07
CA GLU A 331 -28.26 -50.93 5.09
C GLU A 331 -28.67 -52.36 4.74
N ASP A 332 -27.72 -53.28 4.58
CA ASP A 332 -28.00 -54.67 4.25
C ASP A 332 -28.63 -55.44 5.42
N THR A 333 -28.16 -55.18 6.65
CA THR A 333 -28.83 -55.71 7.87
C THR A 333 -30.22 -55.12 8.08
N GLU A 334 -30.48 -53.84 7.74
CA GLU A 334 -31.84 -53.29 7.71
C GLU A 334 -32.73 -53.96 6.64
N LYS A 335 -32.19 -54.25 5.44
CA LYS A 335 -32.94 -54.96 4.38
C LYS A 335 -33.30 -56.39 4.82
N GLU A 336 -32.38 -57.09 5.48
CA GLU A 336 -32.61 -58.44 6.00
C GLU A 336 -33.62 -58.45 7.15
N GLN A 337 -33.55 -57.47 8.08
CA GLN A 337 -34.57 -57.31 9.12
C GLN A 337 -35.96 -57.05 8.51
N ARG A 338 -36.07 -56.18 7.51
CA ARG A 338 -37.34 -55.91 6.81
C ARG A 338 -37.90 -57.19 6.16
N SER A 339 -37.09 -57.94 5.42
CA SER A 339 -37.55 -59.16 4.76
C SER A 339 -38.00 -60.24 5.76
N LEU A 340 -37.29 -60.39 6.89
CA LEU A 340 -37.72 -61.26 8.00
C LEU A 340 -39.08 -60.85 8.56
N THR A 341 -39.28 -59.56 8.87
CA THR A 341 -40.59 -59.07 9.39
C THR A 341 -41.74 -59.23 8.38
N GLU A 342 -41.46 -59.12 7.07
CA GLU A 342 -42.47 -59.39 6.03
C GLU A 342 -42.84 -60.88 5.95
N ILE A 343 -41.86 -61.79 6.10
CA ILE A 343 -42.09 -63.24 6.15
C ILE A 343 -42.90 -63.62 7.40
N GLU A 344 -42.59 -63.05 8.56
CA GLU A 344 -43.33 -63.27 9.81
C GLU A 344 -44.79 -62.79 9.68
N ARG A 345 -45.01 -61.55 9.24
CA ARG A 345 -46.35 -61.01 8.97
C ARG A 345 -47.13 -61.87 7.95
N GLY A 346 -46.46 -62.40 6.93
CA GLY A 346 -47.05 -63.32 5.95
C GLY A 346 -47.46 -64.66 6.55
N ARG A 347 -46.66 -65.21 7.48
CA ARG A 347 -47.00 -66.43 8.24
C ARG A 347 -48.18 -66.19 9.17
N GLU A 348 -48.21 -65.09 9.91
CA GLU A 348 -49.33 -64.71 10.78
C GLU A 348 -50.64 -64.60 10.00
N GLN A 349 -50.64 -63.89 8.87
CA GLN A 349 -51.81 -63.80 7.99
C GLN A 349 -52.25 -65.16 7.44
N SER A 350 -51.30 -66.06 7.13
CA SER A 350 -51.64 -67.42 6.70
C SER A 350 -52.30 -68.23 7.82
N LEU A 351 -51.80 -68.12 9.06
CA LEU A 351 -52.39 -68.76 10.24
C LEU A 351 -53.78 -68.21 10.56
N GLU A 352 -53.97 -66.89 10.50
CA GLU A 352 -55.28 -66.25 10.70
C GLU A 352 -56.29 -66.73 9.65
N ASN A 353 -55.91 -66.76 8.37
CA ASN A 353 -56.76 -67.28 7.30
C ASN A 353 -57.13 -68.75 7.51
N GLN A 354 -56.19 -69.59 7.97
CA GLN A 354 -56.47 -71.00 8.30
C GLN A 354 -57.44 -71.12 9.49
N LEU A 355 -57.27 -70.32 10.53
CA LEU A 355 -58.19 -70.28 11.68
C LEU A 355 -59.60 -69.85 11.27
N VAL A 356 -59.73 -68.82 10.41
CA VAL A 356 -61.01 -68.37 9.85
C VAL A 356 -61.67 -69.48 9.02
N ALA A 357 -60.91 -70.16 8.15
CA ALA A 357 -61.40 -71.26 7.33
C ALA A 357 -61.85 -72.47 8.18
N ALA A 358 -61.12 -72.80 9.25
CA ALA A 358 -61.51 -73.84 10.20
C ALA A 358 -62.82 -73.46 10.93
N ARG A 359 -62.93 -72.22 11.43
CA ARG A 359 -64.13 -71.72 12.13
C ARG A 359 -65.36 -71.74 11.21
N TRP A 360 -65.22 -71.33 9.95
CA TRP A 360 -66.27 -71.41 8.93
C TRP A 360 -66.72 -72.84 8.64
N SER A 361 -65.77 -73.78 8.59
CA SER A 361 -66.06 -75.21 8.36
C SER A 361 -66.86 -75.83 9.51
N VAL A 362 -66.54 -75.47 10.76
CA VAL A 362 -67.32 -75.89 11.95
C VAL A 362 -68.75 -75.32 11.89
N CYS A 363 -68.94 -74.05 11.54
CA CYS A 363 -70.27 -73.45 11.40
C CYS A 363 -71.12 -74.14 10.30
N LYS A 364 -70.51 -74.53 9.18
CA LYS A 364 -71.18 -75.34 8.14
C LYS A 364 -71.59 -76.72 8.66
N GLY A 365 -70.72 -77.40 9.41
CA GLY A 365 -71.02 -78.70 10.02
C GLY A 365 -72.22 -78.64 10.98
N ALA A 366 -72.24 -77.65 11.88
CA ALA A 366 -73.34 -77.42 12.82
C ALA A 366 -74.67 -77.13 12.09
N SER A 367 -74.63 -76.38 10.98
CA SER A 367 -75.81 -76.04 10.18
C SER A 367 -76.38 -77.23 9.39
N GLY A 368 -75.55 -78.22 9.05
CA GLY A 368 -75.98 -79.47 8.40
C GLY A 368 -76.74 -80.41 9.34
N GLY A 369 -76.40 -80.41 10.64
CA GLY A 369 -76.98 -81.32 11.64
C GLY A 369 -78.48 -81.11 11.93
N GLN A 370 -79.02 -79.91 11.70
CA GLN A 370 -80.42 -79.59 12.02
C GLN A 370 -81.43 -79.79 10.88
N ARG A 371 -81.01 -80.25 9.68
CA ARG A 371 -81.92 -80.50 8.54
C ARG A 371 -82.41 -81.94 8.36
N SER A 372 -82.01 -82.88 9.22
CA SER A 372 -82.37 -84.31 9.09
C SER A 372 -83.39 -84.82 10.14
N SER A 373 -84.39 -84.02 10.51
CA SER A 373 -85.45 -84.46 11.46
C SER A 373 -86.84 -83.82 11.25
N ARG A 374 -87.11 -83.18 10.10
CA ARG A 374 -88.44 -82.61 9.77
C ARG A 374 -89.02 -83.12 8.45
N THR A 375 -89.08 -84.44 8.30
CA THR A 375 -89.81 -85.16 7.24
C THR A 375 -90.63 -86.33 7.81
N ARG A 376 -91.42 -86.03 8.84
CA ARG A 376 -92.53 -86.87 9.30
C ARG A 376 -93.56 -85.98 10.01
N TRP A 377 -94.85 -86.31 9.83
CA TRP A 377 -96.07 -85.62 10.30
C TRP A 377 -96.71 -84.58 9.35
N LEU A 378 -98.03 -84.73 9.19
CA LEU A 378 -98.97 -83.98 8.32
C LEU A 378 -98.73 -84.25 6.82
N ARG A 379 -99.53 -85.03 6.08
CA ARG A 379 -100.99 -85.31 6.10
C ARG A 379 -101.83 -84.08 5.79
#